data_AF-A0A1M7MHV5-F1
#
_entry.id   AF-A0A1M7MHV5-F1
#
_cell.length_a   1.000
_cell.length_b   1.000
_cell.length_c   1.000
_cell.angle_alpha   90.00
_cell.angle_beta   90.00
_cell.angle_gamma   90.00
#
_symmetry.space_group_name_H-M   'P 1'
#
loop_
_entity.id
_entity.type
_entity.pdbx_description
1 polymer ?
#
loop_
_entity_poly.entity_id
_entity_poly.type
_entity_poly.pdbx_seq_one_letter_code
_entity_poly.pdbx_strand_id
1 'polypeptide(L)'
;MKRTIYLLSSIAALAALISFSGCGKDPLKDMTAEESRIYITNHDSQANFKSYATFSIVDSVAVLSNRADTAKKALTDYDKQLISSVSAAMQSRGYTLVDKAAKPDLAVALTRIDNSFTNVAWNPGWWGGAWGPGYWGYPGGGWYWPSYYVVYQVNEKQTAIDVFDLKNPTADNKYVSVWNALWRGSGVWNTDNVASMVQASFDQSTYLTNK
;
A
#
# COMPACT_ATOMS: atom_id res chain seq x y z
N MET A 1 20.99 -26.91 -61.60
CA MET A 1 19.63 -26.62 -61.08
C MET A 1 19.28 -27.46 -59.84
N LYS A 2 19.45 -28.79 -59.83
CA LYS A 2 19.13 -29.63 -58.65
C LYS A 2 19.94 -29.28 -57.38
N ARG A 3 21.25 -28.99 -57.49
CA ARG A 3 22.13 -28.61 -56.36
C ARG A 3 21.72 -27.30 -55.68
N THR A 4 21.25 -26.31 -56.45
CA THR A 4 20.83 -25.00 -55.94
C THR A 4 19.51 -25.09 -55.17
N ILE A 5 18.62 -26.00 -55.58
CA ILE A 5 17.34 -26.27 -54.90
C ILE A 5 17.58 -26.92 -53.53
N TYR A 6 18.51 -27.87 -53.42
CA TYR A 6 18.84 -28.51 -52.12
C TYR A 6 19.46 -27.54 -51.11
N LEU A 7 20.27 -26.57 -51.57
CA LEU A 7 20.87 -25.51 -50.74
C LEU A 7 19.82 -24.49 -50.24
N LEU A 8 18.81 -24.17 -51.05
CA LEU A 8 17.72 -23.27 -50.64
C LEU A 8 16.77 -23.95 -49.63
N SER A 9 16.51 -25.24 -49.76
CA SER A 9 15.69 -25.99 -48.80
C SER A 9 16.34 -26.19 -47.43
N SER A 10 17.67 -26.33 -47.37
CA SER A 10 18.39 -26.45 -46.09
C SER A 10 18.52 -25.12 -45.35
N ILE A 11 18.62 -23.99 -46.06
CA ILE A 11 18.59 -22.65 -45.46
C ILE A 11 17.20 -22.32 -44.89
N ALA A 12 16.13 -22.69 -45.60
CA ALA A 12 14.76 -22.52 -45.11
C ALA A 12 14.46 -23.36 -43.86
N ALA A 13 14.97 -24.59 -43.79
CA ALA A 13 14.82 -25.45 -42.60
C ALA A 13 15.60 -24.90 -41.38
N LEU A 14 16.78 -24.30 -41.60
CA LEU A 14 17.58 -23.69 -40.53
C LEU A 14 16.94 -22.39 -40.01
N ALA A 15 16.35 -21.57 -40.89
CA ALA A 15 15.63 -20.35 -40.51
C ALA A 15 14.33 -20.64 -39.74
N ALA A 16 13.64 -21.74 -40.07
CA ALA A 16 12.46 -22.20 -39.33
C ALA A 16 12.82 -22.68 -37.90
N LEU A 17 13.96 -23.35 -37.72
CA LEU A 17 14.44 -23.79 -36.40
C LEU A 17 14.85 -22.64 -35.48
N ILE A 18 15.40 -21.55 -36.02
CA ILE A 18 15.77 -20.34 -35.24
C ILE A 18 14.54 -19.52 -34.84
N SER A 19 13.43 -19.66 -35.55
CA SER A 19 12.18 -18.92 -35.29
C SER A 19 11.35 -19.50 -34.12
N PHE A 20 11.62 -20.74 -33.68
CA PHE A 20 10.94 -21.35 -32.51
C PHE A 20 11.66 -21.12 -31.18
N SER A 21 12.87 -20.54 -31.19
CA SER A 21 13.59 -20.09 -30.00
C SER A 21 13.21 -18.66 -29.55
N GLY A 22 12.05 -18.16 -29.99
CA GLY A 22 11.41 -16.97 -29.42
C GLY A 22 10.77 -17.26 -28.07
N CYS A 23 11.54 -17.79 -27.11
CA CYS A 23 11.16 -17.79 -25.71
C CYS A 23 11.15 -16.33 -25.24
N GLY A 24 10.01 -15.65 -25.37
CA GLY A 24 9.73 -14.50 -24.52
C GLY A 24 9.98 -14.95 -23.09
N LYS A 25 10.82 -14.25 -22.34
CA LYS A 25 10.93 -14.49 -20.90
C LYS A 25 9.52 -14.30 -20.37
N ASP A 26 8.88 -15.38 -19.92
CA ASP A 26 7.64 -15.27 -19.17
C ASP A 26 8.00 -14.48 -17.92
N PRO A 27 7.52 -13.23 -17.77
CA PRO A 27 7.91 -12.39 -16.64
C PRO A 27 7.43 -12.96 -15.31
N LEU A 28 6.55 -13.99 -15.33
CA LEU A 28 6.06 -14.69 -14.15
C LEU A 28 6.84 -15.96 -13.82
N LYS A 29 7.68 -16.45 -14.74
CA LYS A 29 8.47 -17.67 -14.54
C LYS A 29 9.64 -17.34 -13.61
N ASP A 30 9.71 -18.05 -12.50
CA ASP A 30 10.73 -17.94 -11.44
C ASP A 30 10.58 -16.71 -10.49
N MET A 31 9.41 -16.05 -10.46
CA MET A 31 9.14 -15.02 -9.46
C MET A 31 9.11 -15.61 -8.04
N THR A 32 9.88 -15.02 -7.14
CA THR A 32 9.80 -15.26 -5.70
C THR A 32 8.48 -14.76 -5.13
N ALA A 33 8.09 -15.27 -3.96
CA ALA A 33 6.92 -14.77 -3.25
C ALA A 33 7.03 -13.26 -2.95
N GLU A 34 8.25 -12.74 -2.81
CA GLU A 34 8.52 -11.31 -2.64
C GLU A 34 8.26 -10.51 -3.91
N GLU A 35 8.77 -10.97 -5.05
CA GLU A 35 8.52 -10.32 -6.34
C GLU A 35 7.05 -10.35 -6.73
N SER A 36 6.27 -11.30 -6.21
CA SER A 36 4.82 -11.36 -6.40
C SER A 36 4.02 -10.34 -5.57
N ARG A 37 4.64 -9.68 -4.57
CA ARG A 37 3.98 -8.64 -3.78
C ARG A 37 3.97 -7.34 -4.54
N ILE A 38 2.81 -6.70 -4.54
CA ILE A 38 2.60 -5.42 -5.21
C ILE A 38 2.45 -4.34 -4.14
N TYR A 39 3.30 -3.32 -4.26
CA TYR A 39 3.30 -2.13 -3.40
C TYR A 39 2.80 -0.96 -4.23
N ILE A 40 1.67 -0.37 -3.83
CA ILE A 40 1.14 0.83 -4.43
C ILE A 40 1.33 1.94 -3.41
N THR A 41 2.05 3.00 -3.77
CA THR A 41 2.18 4.21 -2.95
C THR A 41 1.60 5.40 -3.69
N ASN A 42 0.70 6.13 -3.03
CA ASN A 42 0.14 7.38 -3.51
C ASN A 42 0.57 8.51 -2.58
N HIS A 43 0.71 9.73 -3.13
CA HIS A 43 0.99 10.92 -2.33
C HIS A 43 0.27 12.15 -2.86
N ASP A 44 0.05 13.12 -1.99
CA ASP A 44 -0.36 14.45 -2.40
C ASP A 44 0.88 15.24 -2.85
N SER A 45 0.93 15.59 -4.13
CA SER A 45 2.03 16.36 -4.73
C SER A 45 2.14 17.79 -4.17
N GLN A 46 1.08 18.30 -3.52
CA GLN A 46 1.06 19.63 -2.92
C GLN A 46 1.41 19.60 -1.43
N ALA A 47 1.49 18.42 -0.81
CA ALA A 47 1.84 18.30 0.60
C ALA A 47 3.32 18.66 0.84
N ASN A 48 3.54 19.62 1.75
CA ASN A 48 4.88 19.92 2.23
C ASN A 48 5.24 19.04 3.43
N PHE A 49 5.80 17.86 3.15
CA PHE A 49 6.17 16.88 4.18
C PHE A 49 7.14 17.42 5.25
N LYS A 50 7.95 18.43 4.92
CA LYS A 50 8.83 19.12 5.88
C LYS A 50 8.10 19.98 6.90
N SER A 51 6.84 20.32 6.65
CA SER A 51 6.03 21.15 7.56
C SER A 51 5.43 20.37 8.74
N TYR A 52 5.46 19.04 8.68
CA TYR A 52 4.97 18.16 9.75
C TYR A 52 6.11 17.75 10.67
N ALA A 53 5.89 17.82 11.99
CA ALA A 53 6.88 17.46 13.00
C ALA A 53 6.47 16.19 13.76
N THR A 54 5.18 16.01 13.98
CA THR A 54 4.64 14.97 14.87
C THR A 54 3.65 14.06 14.16
N PHE A 55 3.59 12.81 14.58
CA PHE A 55 2.58 11.87 14.12
C PHE A 55 2.02 11.06 15.28
N SER A 56 0.82 10.52 15.10
CA SER A 56 0.26 9.50 15.99
C SER A 56 -0.36 8.37 15.16
N ILE A 57 -0.18 7.15 15.62
CA ILE A 57 -0.65 5.93 14.96
C ILE A 57 -1.74 5.26 15.78
N VAL A 58 -2.64 4.55 15.11
CA VAL A 58 -3.67 3.72 15.76
C VAL A 58 -3.08 2.68 16.72
N ASP A 59 -3.78 2.41 17.81
CA ASP A 59 -3.40 1.42 18.84
C ASP A 59 -3.73 -0.03 18.45
N SER A 60 -4.47 -0.20 17.37
CA SER A 60 -4.94 -1.47 16.82
C SER A 60 -5.19 -1.30 15.32
N VAL A 61 -5.29 -2.41 14.59
CA VAL A 61 -5.49 -2.40 13.14
C VAL A 61 -6.96 -2.65 12.83
N ALA A 62 -7.53 -1.86 11.92
CA ALA A 62 -8.88 -2.11 11.41
C ALA A 62 -8.86 -3.37 10.53
N VAL A 63 -9.84 -4.25 10.70
CA VAL A 63 -10.01 -5.47 9.92
C VAL A 63 -11.34 -5.38 9.21
N LEU A 64 -11.27 -5.15 7.91
CA LEU A 64 -12.41 -5.17 7.02
C LEU A 64 -12.59 -6.59 6.50
N SER A 65 -13.76 -7.18 6.78
CA SER A 65 -14.12 -8.50 6.29
C SER A 65 -15.62 -8.58 6.06
N ASN A 66 -16.04 -9.52 5.23
CA ASN A 66 -17.40 -9.75 4.79
C ASN A 66 -18.43 -10.17 5.87
N ARG A 67 -18.04 -10.33 7.13
CA ARG A 67 -18.93 -10.80 8.20
C ARG A 67 -19.55 -9.68 9.04
N ALA A 68 -19.23 -8.42 8.76
CA ALA A 68 -19.79 -7.29 9.48
C ALA A 68 -19.83 -6.04 8.60
N ASP A 69 -20.90 -5.27 8.74
CA ASP A 69 -21.11 -3.98 8.06
C ASP A 69 -20.13 -2.89 8.54
N THR A 70 -19.30 -3.22 9.54
CA THR A 70 -18.33 -2.33 10.19
C THR A 70 -16.99 -3.06 10.36
N ALA A 71 -15.89 -2.34 10.13
CA ALA A 71 -14.57 -2.88 10.41
C ALA A 71 -14.37 -3.14 11.91
N LYS A 72 -13.77 -4.28 12.25
CA LYS A 72 -13.39 -4.63 13.63
C LYS A 72 -11.98 -4.13 13.92
N LYS A 73 -11.59 -4.03 15.19
CA LYS A 73 -10.21 -3.70 15.58
C LYS A 73 -9.50 -4.95 16.10
N ALA A 74 -8.26 -5.16 15.68
CA ALA A 74 -7.46 -6.31 16.08
C ALA A 74 -6.04 -5.90 16.49
N LEU A 75 -5.43 -6.70 17.36
CA LEU A 75 -4.07 -6.52 17.85
C LEU A 75 -3.33 -7.88 17.89
N THR A 76 -3.36 -8.58 16.76
CA THR A 76 -2.58 -9.81 16.55
C THR A 76 -1.08 -9.50 16.47
N ASP A 77 -0.23 -10.52 16.43
CA ASP A 77 1.22 -10.29 16.32
C ASP A 77 1.62 -9.62 14.99
N TYR A 78 0.89 -9.90 13.90
CA TYR A 78 0.99 -9.14 12.66
C TYR A 78 0.70 -7.65 12.89
N ASP A 79 -0.40 -7.35 13.59
CA ASP A 79 -0.87 -5.97 13.81
C ASP A 79 0.12 -5.18 14.67
N LYS A 80 0.66 -5.81 15.73
CA LYS A 80 1.71 -5.22 16.58
C LYS A 80 2.98 -4.95 15.77
N GLN A 81 3.41 -5.91 14.95
CA GLN A 81 4.59 -5.76 14.09
C GLN A 81 4.39 -4.65 13.06
N LEU A 82 3.17 -4.51 12.52
CA LEU A 82 2.84 -3.45 11.57
C LEU A 82 2.89 -2.07 12.23
N ILE A 83 2.24 -1.92 13.39
CA ILE A 83 2.26 -0.66 14.17
C ILE A 83 3.71 -0.27 14.51
N SER A 84 4.51 -1.22 15.01
CA SER A 84 5.90 -0.95 15.41
C SER A 84 6.78 -0.59 14.21
N SER A 85 6.66 -1.34 13.10
CA SER A 85 7.46 -1.12 11.89
C SER A 85 7.13 0.22 11.22
N VAL A 86 5.84 0.57 11.10
CA VAL A 86 5.42 1.87 10.54
C VAL A 86 5.86 3.02 11.46
N SER A 87 5.74 2.85 12.78
CA SER A 87 6.21 3.87 13.74
C SER A 87 7.72 4.11 13.60
N ALA A 88 8.52 3.05 13.56
CA ALA A 88 9.98 3.15 13.39
C ALA A 88 10.34 3.80 12.04
N ALA A 89 9.63 3.45 10.97
CA ALA A 89 9.81 4.04 9.65
C ALA A 89 9.54 5.56 9.67
N MET A 90 8.40 5.99 10.22
CA MET A 90 8.08 7.42 10.40
C MET A 90 9.12 8.16 11.25
N GLN A 91 9.57 7.57 12.36
CA GLN A 91 10.62 8.15 13.21
C GLN A 91 11.96 8.27 12.48
N SER A 92 12.33 7.27 11.68
CA SER A 92 13.55 7.33 10.85
C SER A 92 13.50 8.46 9.81
N ARG A 93 12.30 8.87 9.38
CA ARG A 93 12.03 10.00 8.48
C ARG A 93 11.93 11.35 9.20
N GLY A 94 12.17 11.35 10.52
CA GLY A 94 12.31 12.53 11.36
C GLY A 94 11.03 13.01 12.05
N TYR A 95 9.91 12.29 11.90
CA TYR A 95 8.68 12.60 12.62
C TYR A 95 8.73 12.08 14.07
N THR A 96 8.22 12.86 15.01
CA THR A 96 8.16 12.46 16.43
C THR A 96 6.82 11.80 16.72
N LEU A 97 6.85 10.58 17.28
CA LEU A 97 5.64 9.90 17.74
C LEU A 97 5.09 10.59 19.00
N VAL A 98 3.82 10.95 18.98
CA VAL A 98 3.12 11.56 20.12
C VAL A 98 1.79 10.86 20.42
N ASP A 99 1.27 11.08 21.63
CA ASP A 99 -0.06 10.60 22.01
C ASP A 99 -1.14 11.20 21.09
N LYS A 100 -2.20 10.44 20.82
CA LYS A 100 -3.31 10.88 19.95
C LYS A 100 -4.01 12.14 20.45
N ALA A 101 -4.03 12.39 21.76
CA ALA A 101 -4.59 13.59 22.37
C ALA A 101 -3.61 14.79 22.34
N ALA A 102 -2.35 14.59 21.95
CA ALA A 102 -1.34 15.65 21.87
C ALA A 102 -1.47 16.52 20.60
N LYS A 103 -2.54 16.36 19.81
CA LYS A 103 -2.78 17.07 18.54
C LYS A 103 -1.62 16.90 17.54
N PRO A 104 -1.35 15.65 17.11
CA PRO A 104 -0.29 15.38 16.13
C PRO A 104 -0.55 16.10 14.80
N ASP A 105 0.52 16.41 14.06
CA ASP A 105 0.38 16.96 12.70
C ASP A 105 -0.15 15.91 11.71
N LEU A 106 0.24 14.63 11.90
CA LEU A 106 -0.15 13.51 11.04
C LEU A 106 -0.88 12.41 11.81
N ALA A 107 -1.99 11.92 11.26
CA ALA A 107 -2.66 10.70 11.69
C ALA A 107 -2.24 9.53 10.81
N VAL A 108 -1.84 8.41 11.42
CA VAL A 108 -1.51 7.16 10.71
C VAL A 108 -2.55 6.10 11.03
N ALA A 109 -3.37 5.74 10.05
CA ALA A 109 -4.37 4.70 10.13
C ALA A 109 -3.90 3.42 9.45
N LEU A 110 -4.23 2.27 10.03
CA LEU A 110 -3.84 0.95 9.53
C LEU A 110 -5.08 0.08 9.33
N THR A 111 -5.14 -0.57 8.17
CA THR A 111 -6.26 -1.44 7.80
C THR A 111 -5.76 -2.72 7.14
N ARG A 112 -6.33 -3.85 7.52
CA ARG A 112 -6.27 -5.14 6.81
C ARG A 112 -7.62 -5.43 6.18
N ILE A 113 -7.61 -5.83 4.90
CA ILE A 113 -8.81 -6.11 4.12
C ILE A 113 -8.79 -7.56 3.66
N ASP A 114 -9.76 -8.37 4.09
CA ASP A 114 -9.97 -9.72 3.56
C ASP A 114 -11.02 -9.68 2.45
N ASN A 115 -10.57 -9.59 1.21
CA ASN A 115 -11.44 -9.62 0.03
C ASN A 115 -11.33 -10.95 -0.74
N SER A 116 -10.72 -11.98 -0.16
CA SER A 116 -10.39 -13.23 -0.89
C SER A 116 -11.61 -14.08 -1.31
N PHE A 117 -12.79 -13.84 -0.72
CA PHE A 117 -13.96 -14.71 -0.92
C PHE A 117 -15.24 -13.99 -1.36
N THR A 118 -15.23 -12.66 -1.41
CA THR A 118 -16.42 -11.84 -1.65
C THR A 118 -15.99 -10.54 -2.29
N ASN A 119 -16.78 -9.94 -3.18
CA ASN A 119 -16.49 -8.65 -3.78
C ASN A 119 -16.83 -7.49 -2.81
N VAL A 120 -16.07 -7.37 -1.70
CA VAL A 120 -16.26 -6.30 -0.71
C VAL A 120 -15.93 -4.97 -1.37
N ALA A 121 -16.96 -4.18 -1.64
CA ALA A 121 -16.79 -2.80 -2.03
C ALA A 121 -16.34 -1.99 -0.81
N TRP A 122 -15.21 -1.30 -0.94
CA TRP A 122 -14.71 -0.39 0.08
C TRP A 122 -14.27 0.92 -0.54
N ASN A 123 -14.34 1.99 0.25
CA ASN A 123 -13.93 3.34 -0.15
C ASN A 123 -12.58 3.65 0.52
N PRO A 124 -11.52 3.94 -0.25
CA PRO A 124 -10.24 4.35 0.30
C PRO A 124 -10.38 5.46 1.37
N GLY A 125 -9.61 5.36 2.45
CA GLY A 125 -9.62 6.33 3.55
C GLY A 125 -10.81 6.24 4.50
N TRP A 126 -11.91 5.58 4.13
CA TRP A 126 -13.04 5.34 5.03
C TRP A 126 -13.00 3.94 5.66
N TRP A 127 -12.53 2.91 4.93
CA TRP A 127 -12.24 1.55 5.42
C TRP A 127 -13.25 0.96 6.43
N GLY A 128 -14.55 1.18 6.21
CA GLY A 128 -15.62 0.69 7.10
C GLY A 128 -15.78 1.47 8.41
N GLY A 129 -15.30 2.72 8.45
CA GLY A 129 -15.54 3.69 9.53
C GLY A 129 -14.78 3.44 10.84
N ALA A 130 -13.81 2.52 10.86
CA ALA A 130 -13.12 2.14 12.11
C ALA A 130 -12.36 3.29 12.79
N TRP A 131 -11.85 4.22 11.97
CA TRP A 131 -11.03 5.34 12.40
C TRP A 131 -11.63 6.63 11.85
N GLY A 132 -12.27 7.42 12.72
CA GLY A 132 -12.65 8.79 12.41
C GLY A 132 -11.64 9.79 12.99
N PRO A 133 -11.61 11.04 12.51
CA PRO A 133 -10.71 12.08 13.04
C PRO A 133 -10.85 12.31 14.56
N GLY A 134 -12.04 12.02 15.12
CA GLY A 134 -12.29 12.06 16.55
C GLY A 134 -11.38 11.15 17.38
N TYR A 135 -10.81 10.07 16.81
CA TYR A 135 -9.81 9.24 17.50
C TYR A 135 -8.54 10.05 17.86
N TRP A 136 -8.19 11.05 17.05
CA TRP A 136 -7.06 11.97 17.26
C TRP A 136 -7.48 13.31 17.89
N GLY A 137 -8.67 13.38 18.50
CA GLY A 137 -9.14 14.58 19.20
C GLY A 137 -9.75 15.66 18.30
N TYR A 138 -10.14 15.32 17.07
CA TYR A 138 -10.78 16.23 16.12
C TYR A 138 -12.25 15.82 15.84
N PRO A 139 -13.19 16.11 16.77
CA PRO A 139 -14.60 15.78 16.57
C PRO A 139 -15.22 16.68 15.48
N GLY A 140 -15.99 16.08 14.55
CA GLY A 140 -16.79 16.82 13.57
C GLY A 140 -16.17 17.02 12.19
N GLY A 141 -14.92 16.57 11.97
CA GLY A 141 -14.31 16.50 10.64
C GLY A 141 -14.48 15.13 9.98
N GLY A 142 -14.13 15.05 8.69
CA GLY A 142 -14.10 13.79 7.95
C GLY A 142 -12.78 13.61 7.21
N TRP A 143 -12.55 12.42 6.67
CA TRP A 143 -11.41 12.21 5.77
C TRP A 143 -11.73 12.76 4.39
N TYR A 144 -10.72 13.32 3.74
CA TYR A 144 -10.73 13.62 2.32
C TYR A 144 -9.71 12.72 1.63
N TRP A 145 -10.21 11.90 0.71
CA TRP A 145 -9.37 11.05 -0.11
C TRP A 145 -9.21 11.69 -1.49
N PRO A 146 -7.98 12.02 -1.92
CA PRO A 146 -7.77 12.58 -3.25
C PRO A 146 -8.24 11.62 -4.35
N SER A 147 -8.99 12.12 -5.32
CA SER A 147 -9.61 11.30 -6.38
C SER A 147 -8.61 10.63 -7.32
N TYR A 148 -7.39 11.13 -7.37
CA TYR A 148 -6.31 10.60 -8.19
C TYR A 148 -5.52 9.46 -7.51
N TYR A 149 -5.81 9.14 -6.24
CA TYR A 149 -5.25 7.96 -5.60
C TYR A 149 -5.94 6.72 -6.15
N VAL A 150 -5.19 5.88 -6.84
CA VAL A 150 -5.73 4.66 -7.41
C VAL A 150 -5.56 3.53 -6.41
N VAL A 151 -6.69 2.97 -5.95
CA VAL A 151 -6.71 1.82 -5.06
C VAL A 151 -7.68 0.78 -5.64
N TYR A 152 -7.16 -0.40 -5.98
CA TYR A 152 -7.93 -1.42 -6.70
C TYR A 152 -8.66 -2.35 -5.75
N GLN A 153 -9.93 -2.59 -6.04
CA GLN A 153 -10.70 -3.70 -5.45
C GLN A 153 -10.31 -4.98 -6.18
N VAL A 154 -9.69 -5.91 -5.46
CA VAL A 154 -9.26 -7.22 -5.98
C VAL A 154 -9.62 -8.32 -5.01
N ASN A 155 -9.81 -9.55 -5.50
CA ASN A 155 -10.19 -10.69 -4.68
C ASN A 155 -8.99 -11.29 -3.90
N GLU A 156 -8.32 -10.47 -3.11
CA GLU A 156 -7.10 -10.83 -2.39
C GLU A 156 -7.10 -10.20 -0.99
N LYS A 157 -6.21 -10.70 -0.13
CA LYS A 157 -5.87 -10.01 1.12
C LYS A 157 -5.07 -8.75 0.80
N GLN A 158 -5.34 -7.69 1.53
CA GLN A 158 -4.64 -6.42 1.37
C GLN A 158 -4.32 -5.81 2.74
N THR A 159 -3.31 -4.95 2.76
CA THR A 159 -2.99 -4.09 3.91
C THR A 159 -2.83 -2.67 3.41
N ALA A 160 -3.50 -1.72 4.06
CA ALA A 160 -3.42 -0.30 3.77
C ALA A 160 -2.79 0.46 4.94
N ILE A 161 -1.95 1.44 4.62
CA ILE A 161 -1.42 2.44 5.54
C ILE A 161 -1.83 3.80 4.98
N ASP A 162 -2.54 4.58 5.77
CA ASP A 162 -2.98 5.92 5.37
C ASP A 162 -2.40 6.95 6.31
N VAL A 163 -1.90 8.03 5.75
CA VAL A 163 -1.36 9.17 6.48
C VAL A 163 -2.19 10.40 6.12
N PHE A 164 -2.84 10.97 7.12
CA PHE A 164 -3.71 12.14 6.97
C PHE A 164 -3.08 13.38 7.60
N ASP A 165 -3.22 14.52 6.92
CA ASP A 165 -2.86 15.83 7.45
C ASP A 165 -3.94 16.32 8.42
N LEU A 166 -3.59 16.40 9.71
CA LEU A 166 -4.44 16.94 10.78
C LEU A 166 -4.20 18.44 11.03
N LYS A 167 -3.10 18.98 10.48
CA LYS A 167 -2.65 20.36 10.66
C LYS A 167 -3.36 21.32 9.73
N ASN A 168 -3.62 20.90 8.48
CA ASN A 168 -4.20 21.73 7.43
C ASN A 168 -5.51 21.11 6.90
N PRO A 169 -6.61 21.14 7.68
CA PRO A 169 -7.90 20.71 7.16
C PRO A 169 -8.35 21.58 5.99
N THR A 170 -9.14 21.02 5.09
CA THR A 170 -9.82 21.78 4.03
C THR A 170 -10.84 22.75 4.63
N ALA A 171 -11.34 23.68 3.80
CA ALA A 171 -12.38 24.63 4.19
C ALA A 171 -13.66 23.96 4.75
N ASP A 172 -13.94 22.72 4.33
CA ASP A 172 -15.09 21.92 4.77
C ASP A 172 -14.76 20.99 5.97
N ASN A 173 -13.70 21.31 6.73
CA ASN A 173 -13.20 20.52 7.86
C ASN A 173 -12.91 19.05 7.48
N LYS A 174 -12.30 18.83 6.31
CA LYS A 174 -11.82 17.50 5.92
C LYS A 174 -10.31 17.40 6.04
N TYR A 175 -9.84 16.26 6.53
CA TYR A 175 -8.41 15.97 6.68
C TYR A 175 -7.93 15.15 5.49
N VAL A 176 -6.98 15.71 4.75
CA VAL A 176 -6.53 15.18 3.46
C VAL A 176 -5.61 13.99 3.68
N SER A 177 -5.83 12.89 2.97
CA SER A 177 -4.84 11.82 2.84
C SER A 177 -3.67 12.36 2.03
N VAL A 178 -2.54 12.56 2.70
CA VAL A 178 -1.31 13.09 2.07
C VAL A 178 -0.38 11.98 1.59
N TRP A 179 -0.56 10.76 2.12
CA TRP A 179 0.13 9.58 1.64
C TRP A 179 -0.68 8.32 1.94
N ASN A 180 -0.62 7.36 1.02
CA ASN A 180 -1.19 6.04 1.19
C ASN A 180 -0.23 4.97 0.66
N ALA A 181 -0.14 3.84 1.36
CA ALA A 181 0.38 2.60 0.80
C ALA A 181 -0.68 1.50 0.82
N LEU A 182 -0.72 0.69 -0.23
CA LEU A 182 -1.53 -0.51 -0.32
C LEU A 182 -0.66 -1.69 -0.75
N TRP A 183 -0.71 -2.76 0.02
CA TRP A 183 -0.02 -4.01 -0.28
C TRP A 183 -1.02 -5.08 -0.70
N ARG A 184 -0.63 -5.90 -1.67
CA ARG A 184 -1.35 -7.11 -2.07
C ARG A 184 -0.39 -8.19 -2.55
N GLY A 185 -0.92 -9.38 -2.82
CA GLY A 185 -0.15 -10.53 -3.28
C GLY A 185 0.29 -11.47 -2.15
N SER A 186 1.23 -12.35 -2.47
CA SER A 186 1.57 -13.50 -1.62
C SER A 186 2.17 -13.08 -0.26
N GLY A 187 1.64 -13.66 0.82
CA GLY A 187 2.18 -13.46 2.16
C GLY A 187 2.00 -12.04 2.73
N VAL A 188 1.08 -11.23 2.19
CA VAL A 188 0.79 -9.87 2.70
C VAL A 188 0.37 -9.84 4.18
N TRP A 189 -0.20 -10.94 4.68
CA TRP A 189 -0.55 -11.13 6.10
C TRP A 189 0.37 -12.11 6.83
N ASN A 190 1.55 -12.40 6.27
CA ASN A 190 2.60 -13.09 7.01
C ASN A 190 3.38 -12.05 7.82
N THR A 191 3.45 -12.25 9.14
CA THR A 191 4.16 -11.37 10.09
C THR A 191 5.62 -11.16 9.71
N ASP A 192 6.30 -12.20 9.21
CA ASP A 192 7.73 -12.15 8.87
C ASP A 192 8.03 -11.17 7.72
N ASN A 193 7.03 -10.91 6.86
CA ASN A 193 7.18 -10.00 5.73
C ASN A 193 6.94 -8.53 6.11
N VAL A 194 6.37 -8.23 7.28
CA VAL A 194 5.87 -6.88 7.60
C VAL A 194 6.98 -5.84 7.53
N ALA A 195 8.14 -6.13 8.13
CA ALA A 195 9.25 -5.17 8.17
C ALA A 195 9.76 -4.82 6.77
N SER A 196 9.94 -5.81 5.89
CA SER A 196 10.40 -5.58 4.51
C SER A 196 9.35 -4.88 3.65
N MET A 197 8.06 -5.20 3.83
CA MET A 197 6.96 -4.51 3.13
C MET A 197 6.83 -3.04 3.54
N VAL A 198 6.99 -2.73 4.83
CA VAL A 198 7.09 -1.34 5.32
C VAL A 198 8.29 -0.66 4.69
N GLN A 199 9.48 -1.26 4.79
CA GLN A 199 10.71 -0.69 4.24
C GLN A 199 10.55 -0.38 2.74
N ALA A 200 10.07 -1.33 1.94
CA ALA A 200 9.87 -1.14 0.51
C ALA A 200 8.93 0.04 0.20
N SER A 201 7.87 0.22 0.99
CA SER A 201 6.91 1.32 0.78
C SER A 201 7.53 2.69 1.11
N PHE A 202 8.32 2.77 2.18
CA PHE A 202 9.00 4.01 2.57
C PHE A 202 10.19 4.33 1.66
N ASP A 203 10.91 3.32 1.16
CA ASP A 203 12.02 3.50 0.21
C ASP A 203 11.52 4.06 -1.14
N GLN A 204 10.33 3.64 -1.59
CA GLN A 204 9.64 4.22 -2.75
C GLN A 204 9.08 5.63 -2.49
N SER A 205 9.02 6.06 -1.23
CA SER A 205 8.43 7.33 -0.80
C SER A 205 9.51 8.29 -0.28
N THR A 206 10.51 8.59 -1.10
CA THR A 206 11.67 9.43 -0.72
C THR A 206 11.27 10.83 -0.24
N TYR A 207 10.14 11.35 -0.70
CA TYR A 207 9.55 12.64 -0.32
C TYR A 207 8.91 12.63 1.08
N LEU A 208 8.57 11.47 1.66
CA LEU A 208 7.94 11.35 2.98
C LEU A 208 9.00 11.50 4.09
N THR A 209 9.49 12.72 4.29
CA THR A 209 10.49 13.05 5.32
C THR A 209 10.40 14.52 5.71
N ASN A 210 10.69 14.83 6.97
CA ASN A 210 10.87 16.22 7.42
C ASN A 210 12.34 16.65 7.59
N LYS A 211 13.26 15.71 7.41
CA LYS A 211 14.70 15.97 7.25
C LYS A 211 14.97 16.63 5.90
#